data_AF-A0A1S1LY77-F1
#
_entry.id   AF-A0A1S1LY77-F1
#
_cell.length_a   1.000
_cell.length_b   1.000
_cell.length_c   1.000
_cell.angle_alpha   90.00
_cell.angle_beta   90.00
_cell.angle_gamma   90.00
#
_symmetry.space_group_name_H-M   'P 1'
#
loop_
_entity.id
_entity.type
_entity.pdbx_description
1 polymer ?
#
loop_
_entity_poly.entity_id
_entity_poly.type
_entity_poly.pdbx_seq_one_letter_code
_entity_poly.pdbx_strand_id
1 'polypeptide(L)'
;MPADVAQERACGAFAVVESLSREVAAPTPVPSGAPNAGRGDLVGLANALNQVDRRGLSRQMNAAVNAHVVALTNLGALVNHGASRDDIASMAQVTKATGSTVAVLCDP
;
A
#
# COMPACT_ATOMS: atom_id res chain seq x y z
N MET A 1 -4.57 5.60 24.02
CA MET A 1 -5.15 6.45 22.96
C MET A 1 -6.60 6.02 22.80
N PRO A 2 -7.56 6.96 22.73
CA PRO A 2 -8.94 6.64 22.39
C PRO A 2 -9.01 5.87 21.05
N ALA A 3 -9.94 4.92 20.93
CA ALA A 3 -10.00 4.01 19.77
C ALA A 3 -10.33 4.75 18.45
N ASP A 4 -11.14 5.79 18.55
CA ASP A 4 -11.47 6.79 17.52
C ASP A 4 -10.20 7.49 16.99
N VAL A 5 -9.37 8.01 17.88
CA VAL A 5 -8.10 8.68 17.50
C VAL A 5 -7.11 7.69 16.87
N ALA A 6 -7.10 6.43 17.33
CA ALA A 6 -6.29 5.37 16.71
C ALA A 6 -6.74 5.09 15.28
N GLN A 7 -8.05 4.97 15.07
CA GLN A 7 -8.66 4.69 13.78
C GLN A 7 -8.45 5.85 12.80
N GLU A 8 -8.69 7.09 13.21
CA GLU A 8 -8.44 8.28 12.38
C GLU A 8 -6.98 8.34 11.89
N ARG A 9 -6.02 8.11 12.80
CA ARG A 9 -4.59 8.12 12.45
C ARG A 9 -4.23 7.00 11.48
N ALA A 10 -4.75 5.79 11.70
CA ALA A 10 -4.48 4.67 10.81
C ALA A 10 -5.09 4.88 9.43
N CYS A 11 -6.30 5.42 9.37
CA CYS A 11 -6.98 5.75 8.12
C CYS A 11 -6.30 6.88 7.36
N GLY A 12 -5.84 7.92 8.05
CA GLY A 12 -5.04 8.98 7.43
C GLY A 12 -3.72 8.46 6.86
N ALA A 13 -2.99 7.63 7.62
CA ALA A 13 -1.75 7.04 7.14
C ALA A 13 -1.97 6.09 5.95
N PHE A 14 -3.02 5.27 6.01
CA PHE A 14 -3.43 4.42 4.89
C PHE A 14 -3.74 5.25 3.63
N ALA A 15 -4.53 6.31 3.75
CA ALA A 15 -4.90 7.14 2.60
C ALA A 15 -3.67 7.75 1.89
N VAL A 16 -2.67 8.21 2.65
CA VAL A 16 -1.41 8.73 2.09
C VAL A 16 -0.63 7.61 1.38
N VAL A 17 -0.47 6.45 2.02
CA VAL A 17 0.25 5.31 1.44
C VAL A 17 -0.43 4.79 0.19
N GLU A 18 -1.76 4.70 0.17
CA GLU A 18 -2.54 4.26 -0.97
C GLU A 18 -2.43 5.24 -2.15
N SER A 19 -2.46 6.56 -1.89
CA SER A 19 -2.23 7.57 -2.92
C SER A 19 -0.84 7.45 -3.54
N LEU A 20 0.20 7.36 -2.72
CA LEU A 20 1.58 7.17 -3.18
C LEU A 20 1.73 5.85 -3.94
N SER A 21 1.13 4.76 -3.46
CA SER A 21 1.20 3.46 -4.13
C SER A 21 0.60 3.50 -5.54
N ARG A 22 -0.48 4.27 -5.74
CA ARG A 22 -1.08 4.48 -7.06
C ARG A 22 -0.21 5.33 -7.98
N GLU A 23 0.44 6.37 -7.46
CA GLU A 23 1.39 7.17 -8.23
C GLU A 23 2.59 6.33 -8.70
N VAL A 24 3.08 5.46 -7.83
CA VAL A 24 4.18 4.53 -8.14
C VAL A 24 3.78 3.47 -9.15
N ALA A 25 2.55 2.98 -9.07
CA ALA A 25 2.02 2.00 -10.01
C ALA A 25 1.58 2.63 -11.35
N ALA A 26 1.43 3.96 -11.42
CA ALA A 26 1.07 4.64 -12.65
C ALA A 26 2.20 4.53 -13.68
N PRO A 27 1.91 4.19 -14.95
CA PRO A 27 2.93 4.15 -15.99
C PRO A 27 3.40 5.58 -16.29
N THR A 28 4.52 6.00 -15.70
CA THR A 28 5.22 7.21 -16.14
C THR A 28 6.00 6.90 -17.42
N PRO A 29 5.86 7.71 -18.48
CA PRO A 29 6.75 7.60 -19.64
C PRO A 29 8.16 7.96 -19.18
N VAL A 30 9.03 6.96 -19.05
CA VAL A 30 10.43 7.19 -18.69
C VAL A 30 11.19 7.59 -19.97
N PRO A 31 11.79 8.78 -20.05
CA PRO A 31 12.69 9.10 -21.16
C PRO A 31 13.86 8.11 -21.14
N SER A 32 14.17 7.53 -22.30
CA SER A 32 15.28 6.58 -22.45
C SER A 32 16.58 7.21 -21.98
N GLY A 33 17.13 6.76 -20.84
CA GLY A 33 18.42 7.21 -20.32
C GLY A 33 18.40 7.99 -18.99
N ALA A 34 17.23 8.26 -18.39
CA ALA A 34 17.19 8.78 -17.03
C ALA A 34 17.60 7.69 -16.01
N PRO A 35 18.37 8.01 -14.94
CA PRO A 35 18.53 7.11 -13.80
C PRO A 35 17.15 6.68 -13.30
N ASN A 36 17.02 5.49 -12.70
CA ASN A 36 15.78 4.92 -12.15
C ASN A 36 15.20 5.76 -10.97
N ALA A 37 15.05 7.07 -11.12
CA ALA A 37 14.63 8.02 -10.09
C ALA A 37 13.11 8.05 -9.87
N GLY A 38 12.36 7.06 -10.37
CA GLY A 38 10.90 7.09 -10.37
C GLY A 38 10.19 5.75 -10.20
N ARG A 39 10.89 4.62 -10.04
CA ARG A 39 10.22 3.41 -9.52
C ARG A 39 10.08 3.64 -8.02
N GLY A 40 8.99 4.25 -7.61
CA GLY A 40 8.75 4.41 -6.17
C GLY A 40 8.73 3.07 -5.45
N ASP A 41 9.09 3.13 -4.19
CA ASP A 41 9.37 1.94 -3.38
C ASP A 41 8.09 1.44 -2.71
N LEU A 42 7.36 0.56 -3.40
CA LEU A 42 6.18 -0.11 -2.84
C LEU A 42 6.51 -0.88 -1.55
N VAL A 43 7.74 -1.39 -1.40
CA VAL A 43 8.20 -2.06 -0.17
C VAL A 43 8.39 -1.03 0.94
N GLY A 44 8.97 0.12 0.64
CA GLY A 44 9.09 1.26 1.54
C GLY A 44 7.73 1.79 2.01
N LEU A 45 6.75 1.87 1.11
CA LEU A 45 5.38 2.24 1.43
C LEU A 45 4.69 1.20 2.33
N ALA A 46 4.88 -0.10 2.05
CA ALA A 46 4.41 -1.17 2.92
C ALA A 46 5.03 -1.08 4.33
N ASN A 47 6.34 -0.82 4.41
CA ASN A 47 7.06 -0.65 5.67
C ASN A 47 6.56 0.56 6.46
N ALA A 48 6.27 1.67 5.79
CA ALA A 48 5.70 2.87 6.42
C ALA A 48 4.32 2.57 7.02
N LEU A 49 3.44 1.90 6.26
CA LEU A 49 2.12 1.50 6.76
C LEU A 49 2.21 0.49 7.91
N ASN A 50 3.21 -0.40 7.88
CA ASN A 50 3.43 -1.37 8.94
C ASN A 50 3.88 -0.73 10.28
N GLN A 51 4.47 0.47 10.23
CA GLN A 51 4.93 1.21 11.41
C GLN A 51 3.86 2.09 12.05
N VAL A 52 2.67 2.21 11.44
CA VAL A 52 1.54 2.94 12.04
C VAL A 52 1.20 2.36 13.41
N ASP A 53 0.94 3.21 14.40
CA ASP A 53 0.53 2.74 15.72
C ASP A 53 -0.84 2.07 15.65
N ARG A 54 -0.86 0.78 15.97
CA ARG A 54 -2.04 -0.09 15.90
C ARG A 54 -2.78 -0.22 17.22
N ARG A 55 -2.26 0.41 18.29
CA ARG A 55 -2.88 0.35 19.62
C ARG A 55 -4.21 1.08 19.59
N GLY A 56 -5.28 0.33 19.87
CA GLY A 56 -6.66 0.85 19.87
C GLY A 56 -7.43 0.56 18.57
N LEU A 57 -6.81 -0.04 17.56
CA LEU A 57 -7.52 -0.51 16.37
C LEU A 57 -8.31 -1.79 16.65
N SER A 58 -9.45 -1.94 15.98
CA SER A 58 -10.22 -3.18 15.98
C SER A 58 -9.40 -4.34 15.37
N ARG A 59 -9.79 -5.58 15.69
CA ARG A 59 -9.14 -6.77 15.11
C ARG A 59 -9.31 -6.81 13.59
N GLN A 60 -10.47 -6.38 13.10
CA GLN A 60 -10.79 -6.30 11.68
C GLN A 60 -9.88 -5.31 10.95
N MET A 61 -9.72 -4.10 11.50
CA MET A 61 -8.85 -3.08 10.92
C MET A 61 -7.39 -3.54 10.89
N ASN A 62 -6.90 -4.11 12.01
CA ASN A 62 -5.54 -4.64 12.07
C ASN A 62 -5.29 -5.75 11.03
N ALA A 63 -6.24 -6.66 10.83
CA ALA A 63 -6.13 -7.70 9.84
C ALA A 63 -6.12 -7.14 8.40
N ALA A 64 -7.00 -6.17 8.10
CA ALA A 64 -7.07 -5.53 6.80
C ALA A 64 -5.79 -4.77 6.45
N VAL A 65 -5.27 -3.96 7.39
CA VAL A 65 -4.00 -3.24 7.21
C VAL A 65 -2.84 -4.21 6.97
N ASN A 66 -2.76 -5.31 7.74
CA ASN A 66 -1.75 -6.34 7.53
C ASN A 66 -1.83 -6.99 6.14
N ALA A 67 -3.03 -7.36 5.69
CA ALA A 67 -3.23 -7.95 4.39
C ALA A 67 -2.76 -7.00 3.27
N HIS A 68 -3.05 -5.71 3.41
CA HIS A 68 -2.63 -4.70 2.45
C HIS A 68 -1.11 -4.45 2.46
N VAL A 69 -0.48 -4.39 3.63
CA VAL A 69 0.99 -4.32 3.77
C VAL A 69 1.69 -5.49 3.06
N VAL A 70 1.18 -6.71 3.24
CA VAL A 70 1.73 -7.90 2.57
C VAL A 70 1.55 -7.81 1.06
N ALA A 71 0.37 -7.37 0.59
CA ALA A 71 0.11 -7.20 -0.84
C ALA A 71 1.05 -6.18 -1.49
N LEU A 72 1.25 -5.01 -0.86
CA LEU A 72 2.20 -3.98 -1.31
C LEU A 72 3.64 -4.50 -1.35
N THR A 73 4.05 -5.25 -0.32
CA THR A 73 5.39 -5.86 -0.27
C THR A 73 5.61 -6.84 -1.41
N ASN A 74 4.63 -7.72 -1.67
CA ASN A 74 4.70 -8.70 -2.74
C ASN A 74 4.68 -8.03 -4.12
N LEU A 75 3.85 -7.01 -4.32
CA LEU A 75 3.84 -6.24 -5.57
C LEU A 75 5.17 -5.53 -5.80
N GLY A 76 5.73 -4.90 -4.76
CA GLY A 76 7.05 -4.28 -4.81
C GLY A 76 8.16 -5.27 -5.17
N ALA A 77 8.12 -6.47 -4.58
CA ALA A 77 9.06 -7.53 -4.93
C ALA A 77 8.94 -7.94 -6.41
N LEU A 78 7.73 -8.17 -6.92
CA LEU A 78 7.51 -8.52 -8.34
C LEU A 78 8.05 -7.44 -9.29
N VAL A 79 7.82 -6.16 -8.96
CA VAL A 79 8.34 -5.03 -9.73
C VAL A 79 9.87 -4.98 -9.68
N ASN A 80 10.46 -5.15 -8.50
CA ASN A 80 11.92 -5.10 -8.30
C ASN A 80 12.64 -6.27 -8.98
N HIS A 81 12.04 -7.46 -8.99
CA HIS A 81 12.59 -8.64 -9.63
C HIS A 81 12.32 -8.68 -11.15
N GLY A 82 11.62 -7.71 -11.72
CA GLY A 82 11.29 -7.68 -13.14
C GLY A 82 10.41 -8.85 -13.56
N ALA A 83 9.45 -9.23 -12.72
CA ALA A 83 8.47 -10.28 -13.01
C ALA A 83 7.64 -9.97 -14.27
N SER A 84 6.86 -10.95 -14.73
CA SER A 84 6.02 -10.76 -15.90
C SER A 84 4.99 -9.65 -15.68
N ARG A 85 4.57 -8.99 -16.77
CA ARG A 85 3.52 -7.95 -16.70
C ARG A 85 2.21 -8.50 -16.14
N ASP A 86 1.90 -9.76 -16.45
CA ASP A 86 0.67 -10.42 -15.99
C ASP A 86 0.71 -10.70 -14.48
N ASP A 87 1.85 -11.14 -13.95
CA ASP A 87 2.03 -11.35 -12.50
C ASP A 87 1.93 -10.03 -11.73
N ILE A 88 2.58 -8.97 -12.24
CA ILE A 88 2.49 -7.62 -11.66
C ILE A 88 1.05 -7.11 -11.71
N ALA A 89 0.35 -7.26 -12.84
CA ALA A 89 -1.03 -6.81 -12.98
C ALA A 89 -1.99 -7.58 -12.06
N SER A 90 -1.82 -8.90 -11.95
CA SER A 90 -2.57 -9.76 -11.04
C SER A 90 -2.39 -9.31 -9.59
N MET A 91 -1.15 -9.07 -9.17
CA MET A 91 -0.86 -8.64 -7.81
C MET A 91 -1.25 -7.19 -7.51
N ALA A 92 -1.28 -6.33 -8.53
CA ALA A 92 -1.87 -5.00 -8.41
C ALA A 92 -3.38 -5.09 -8.11
N GLN A 93 -4.12 -6.05 -8.68
CA GLN A 93 -5.53 -6.26 -8.33
C GLN A 93 -5.72 -6.74 -6.88
N VAL A 94 -4.85 -7.62 -6.39
CA VAL A 94 -4.87 -8.06 -4.97
C VAL A 94 -4.58 -6.89 -4.03
N THR A 95 -3.58 -6.08 -4.38
CA THR A 95 -3.23 -4.86 -3.63
C THR A 95 -4.41 -3.89 -3.60
N LYS A 96 -5.09 -3.69 -4.73
CA LYS A 96 -6.31 -2.88 -4.81
C LYS A 96 -7.44 -3.43 -3.95
N ALA A 97 -7.71 -4.74 -3.99
CA ALA A 97 -8.79 -5.37 -3.23
C ALA A 97 -8.57 -5.26 -1.71
N THR A 98 -7.34 -5.47 -1.25
CA THR A 98 -6.97 -5.30 0.16
C THR A 98 -7.03 -3.83 0.58
N GLY A 99 -6.59 -2.91 -0.27
CA GLY A 99 -6.71 -1.46 -0.03
C GLY A 99 -8.17 -1.02 0.09
N SER A 100 -9.06 -1.48 -0.80
CA SER A 100 -10.50 -1.21 -0.70
C SER A 100 -11.11 -1.73 0.60
N THR A 101 -10.61 -2.86 1.13
CA THR A 101 -11.08 -3.40 2.42
C THR A 101 -10.72 -2.47 3.57
N VAL A 102 -9.49 -1.92 3.57
CA VAL A 102 -9.07 -0.92 4.57
C VAL A 102 -9.89 0.36 4.41
N ALA A 103 -10.13 0.81 3.18
CA ALA A 103 -10.93 2.00 2.89
C ALA A 103 -12.36 1.88 3.45
N VAL A 104 -13.03 0.73 3.27
CA VAL A 104 -14.37 0.48 3.81
C VAL A 104 -14.38 0.54 5.35
N LEU A 105 -13.32 0.07 6.01
CA LEU A 105 -13.22 0.16 7.48
C LEU A 105 -12.86 1.57 7.97
N CYS A 106 -12.44 2.45 7.07
CA CYS A 106 -12.12 3.85 7.33
C CYS A 106 -13.28 4.80 7.00
N ASP A 107 -14.29 4.34 6.26
CA ASP A 107 -15.50 5.11 5.98
C ASP A 107 -16.48 4.95 7.18
N PRO A 108 -16.98 6.04 7.78
CA PRO A 108 -17.82 6.01 8.97
C PRO A 108 -19.24 5.48 8.73
#